data_AF-A0A068YTQ1-F1
#
_entry.id   AF-A0A068YTQ1-F1
#
_cell.length_a   1.000
_cell.length_b   1.000
_cell.length_c   1.000
_cell.angle_alpha   90.00
_cell.angle_beta   90.00
_cell.angle_gamma   90.00
#
_symmetry.space_group_name_H-M   'P 1'
#
loop_
_entity.id
_entity.type
_entity.pdbx_description
1 polymer ?
#
loop_
_entity_poly.entity_id
_entity_poly.type
_entity_poly.pdbx_seq_one_letter_code
_entity_poly.pdbx_strand_id
1 'polypeptide(L)'
;MALKTNFSFEVQYTAGSSRNKAQRDKVMGSLQATLQQLLAAQDPEAEVMVSDSQRGDGNKLVELTTTLQDAQLAGILKDFSEQHGVSVAAFE
;
A
#
# COMPACT_ATOMS: atom_id res chain seq x y z
N MET A 1 -8.20 23.35 -9.36
CA MET A 1 -8.32 22.42 -8.23
C MET A 1 -8.07 21.04 -8.79
N ALA A 2 -7.00 20.35 -8.37
CA ALA A 2 -6.80 18.96 -8.78
C ALA A 2 -7.83 18.11 -8.03
N LEU A 3 -8.57 17.27 -8.77
CA LEU A 3 -9.48 16.30 -8.14
C LEU A 3 -8.59 15.24 -7.48
N LYS A 4 -8.64 15.14 -6.14
CA LYS A 4 -7.99 14.04 -5.42
C LYS A 4 -8.92 12.84 -5.44
N THR A 5 -8.41 11.71 -5.90
CA THR A 5 -9.11 10.43 -5.91
C THR A 5 -8.69 9.65 -4.67
N ASN A 6 -9.67 9.05 -3.99
CA ASN A 6 -9.43 8.19 -2.83
C ASN A 6 -9.48 6.74 -3.30
N PHE A 7 -8.44 6.00 -2.99
CA PHE A 7 -8.28 4.58 -3.29
C PHE A 7 -8.15 3.82 -1.99
N SER A 8 -8.86 2.69 -1.88
CA SER A 8 -8.77 1.82 -0.72
C SER A 8 -8.40 0.42 -1.21
N PHE A 9 -7.34 -0.15 -0.63
CA PHE A 9 -6.87 -1.48 -1.00
C PHE A 9 -6.35 -2.23 0.23
N GLU A 10 -6.55 -3.55 0.22
CA GLU A 10 -5.94 -4.44 1.21
C GLU A 10 -4.55 -4.87 0.75
N VAL A 11 -3.61 -4.82 1.69
CA VAL A 11 -2.28 -5.41 1.53
C VAL A 11 -2.18 -6.61 2.45
N GLN A 12 -1.91 -7.76 1.85
CA GLN A 12 -1.73 -9.02 2.56
C GLN A 12 -0.39 -9.65 2.21
N TYR A 13 0.22 -10.40 3.13
CA TYR A 13 1.36 -11.23 2.76
C TYR A 13 0.92 -12.41 1.92
N THR A 14 1.67 -12.66 0.84
CA THR A 14 1.54 -13.92 0.10
C THR A 14 1.92 -15.08 1.02
N ALA A 15 1.12 -16.16 1.03
CA ALA A 15 1.32 -17.33 1.89
C ALA A 15 2.66 -18.06 1.64
N GLY A 16 3.39 -17.73 0.57
CA GLY A 16 4.72 -18.24 0.26
C GLY A 16 5.88 -17.36 0.76
N SER A 17 5.61 -16.23 1.42
CA SER A 17 6.67 -15.38 1.96
C SER A 17 7.39 -16.09 3.11
N SER A 18 8.64 -16.51 2.89
CA SER A 18 9.52 -17.13 3.90
C SER A 18 9.90 -16.19 5.06
N ARG A 19 9.30 -14.99 5.12
CA ARG A 19 9.56 -13.96 6.12
C ARG A 19 8.86 -14.29 7.43
N ASN A 20 9.64 -14.29 8.51
CA ASN A 20 9.12 -14.50 9.87
C ASN A 20 8.20 -13.33 10.29
N LYS A 21 7.31 -13.54 11.27
CA LYS A 21 6.33 -12.55 11.76
C LYS A 21 6.96 -11.19 12.02
N ALA A 22 8.11 -11.14 12.69
CA ALA A 22 8.82 -9.90 12.99
C ALA A 22 9.24 -9.09 11.73
N GLN A 23 9.63 -9.78 10.65
CA GLN A 23 9.95 -9.11 9.38
C GLN A 23 8.69 -8.60 8.68
N ARG A 24 7.61 -9.38 8.78
CA ARG A 24 6.29 -9.00 8.26
C ARG A 24 5.74 -7.77 8.97
N ASP A 25 5.78 -7.76 10.29
CA ASP A 25 5.42 -6.62 11.13
C ASP A 25 6.28 -5.39 10.80
N LYS A 26 7.59 -5.56 10.61
CA LYS A 26 8.49 -4.44 10.27
C LYS A 26 8.14 -3.78 8.92
N VAL A 27 7.90 -4.60 7.90
CA VAL A 27 7.51 -4.09 6.57
C VAL A 27 6.10 -3.47 6.62
N MET A 28 5.16 -4.08 7.36
CA MET A 28 3.82 -3.51 7.54
C MET A 28 3.82 -2.22 8.35
N GLY A 29 4.66 -2.10 9.37
CA GLY A 29 4.84 -0.86 10.14
C GLY A 29 5.54 0.23 9.33
N SER A 30 6.31 -0.14 8.31
CA SER A 30 6.98 0.80 7.39
C SER A 30 6.19 1.03 6.10
N LEU A 31 5.03 0.38 5.94
CA LEU A 31 4.24 0.37 4.70
C LEU A 31 3.77 1.78 4.34
N GLN A 32 3.22 2.48 5.34
CA GLN A 32 2.72 3.84 5.19
C GLN A 32 3.83 4.76 4.70
N ALA A 33 4.96 4.78 5.41
CA ALA A 33 6.09 5.64 5.08
C ALA A 33 6.65 5.34 3.67
N THR A 34 6.77 4.05 3.32
CA THR A 34 7.32 3.64 2.03
C THR A 34 6.40 4.05 0.88
N LEU A 35 5.10 3.75 0.98
CA LEU A 35 4.11 4.16 -0.02
C LEU A 35 4.04 5.68 -0.13
N GLN A 36 4.00 6.38 1.01
CA GLN A 36 3.97 7.84 1.04
C GLN A 36 5.19 8.44 0.36
N GLN A 37 6.40 7.90 0.56
CA GLN A 37 7.61 8.35 -0.14
C GLN A 37 7.55 8.09 -1.65
N LEU A 38 7.06 6.91 -2.08
CA LEU A 38 6.91 6.57 -3.49
C LEU A 38 5.90 7.48 -4.19
N LEU A 39 4.79 7.78 -3.52
CA LEU A 39 3.74 8.63 -4.05
C LEU A 39 4.16 10.10 -4.02
N ALA A 40 4.78 10.58 -2.94
CA ALA A 40 5.28 11.96 -2.83
C ALA A 40 6.29 12.34 -3.92
N ALA A 41 6.99 11.36 -4.50
CA ALA A 41 7.89 11.58 -5.63
C ALA A 41 7.15 11.99 -6.92
N GLN A 42 5.87 11.62 -7.08
CA GLN A 42 5.05 11.94 -8.25
C GLN A 42 3.92 12.94 -7.92
N ASP A 43 3.32 12.79 -6.73
CA ASP A 43 2.24 13.62 -6.21
C ASP A 43 2.59 14.01 -4.77
N PRO A 44 3.21 15.19 -4.54
CA PRO A 44 3.59 15.64 -3.20
C PRO A 44 2.38 15.89 -2.29
N GLU A 45 1.18 15.96 -2.86
CA GLU A 45 -0.09 16.07 -2.15
C GLU A 45 -0.74 14.72 -1.81
N ALA A 46 -0.07 13.60 -2.12
CA ALA A 46 -0.56 12.27 -1.84
C ALA A 46 -0.53 11.96 -0.33
N GLU A 47 -1.64 11.44 0.17
CA GLU A 47 -1.80 11.00 1.55
C GLU A 47 -1.99 9.49 1.59
N VAL A 48 -1.23 8.81 2.45
CA VAL A 48 -1.34 7.37 2.69
C VAL A 48 -1.69 7.15 4.14
N MET A 49 -2.78 6.43 4.38
CA MET A 49 -3.19 5.98 5.69
C MET A 49 -3.19 4.45 5.72
N VAL A 50 -2.58 3.86 6.75
CA VAL A 50 -2.53 2.42 6.90
C VAL A 50 -3.21 2.04 8.21
N SER A 51 -4.23 1.21 8.11
CA SER A 51 -5.05 0.72 9.21
C SER A 51 -4.98 -0.80 9.31
N ASP A 52 -5.17 -1.33 10.51
CA ASP A 52 -5.26 -2.78 10.72
C ASP A 52 -6.59 -3.31 10.15
N SER A 53 -6.52 -4.31 9.27
CA SER A 53 -7.74 -4.96 8.76
C SER A 53 -8.29 -5.92 9.82
N GLN A 54 -9.61 -5.94 9.97
CA GLN A 54 -10.29 -6.88 10.88
C GLN A 54 -10.16 -8.34 10.44
N ARG A 55 -9.57 -8.62 9.27
CA ARG A 55 -9.32 -9.97 8.74
C ARG A 55 -8.14 -10.71 9.38
N GLY A 56 -7.39 -10.11 10.31
CA GLY A 56 -6.38 -10.78 11.15
C GLY A 56 -4.91 -10.34 10.93
N ASP A 57 -4.01 -10.81 11.83
CA ASP A 57 -2.55 -10.53 11.86
C ASP A 57 -1.85 -10.85 10.52
N GLY A 58 -1.86 -9.90 9.60
CA GLY A 58 -1.25 -10.05 8.27
C GLY A 58 -1.96 -9.30 7.15
N ASN A 59 -3.13 -8.75 7.43
CA ASN A 59 -3.89 -7.91 6.52
C ASN A 59 -3.88 -6.46 7.01
N LYS A 60 -3.43 -5.54 6.18
CA LYS A 60 -3.55 -4.11 6.44
C LYS A 60 -4.39 -3.46 5.36
N LEU A 61 -5.28 -2.57 5.78
CA LEU A 61 -6.07 -1.75 4.89
C LEU A 61 -5.30 -0.46 4.65
N VAL A 62 -5.14 -0.11 3.38
CA VAL A 62 -4.43 1.10 2.97
C VAL A 62 -5.42 2.00 2.26
N GLU A 63 -5.50 3.23 2.73
CA GLU A 63 -6.27 4.31 2.13
C GLU A 63 -5.28 5.31 1.54
N LEU A 64 -5.49 5.65 0.28
CA LEU A 64 -4.60 6.47 -0.51
C LEU A 64 -5.40 7.57 -1.19
N THR A 65 -5.13 8.81 -0.82
CA THR A 65 -5.69 9.99 -1.47
C THR A 65 -4.62 10.60 -2.35
N THR A 66 -4.82 10.64 -3.66
CA THR A 66 -3.83 11.19 -4.60
C THR A 66 -4.48 11.83 -5.81
N THR A 67 -3.74 12.70 -6.51
CA THR A 67 -4.14 13.24 -7.82
C THR A 67 -3.73 12.34 -8.99
N LEU A 68 -3.00 11.25 -8.72
CA LEU A 68 -2.56 10.29 -9.73
C LEU A 68 -3.73 9.48 -10.31
N GLN A 69 -3.57 9.10 -11.59
CA GLN A 69 -4.52 8.23 -12.29
C GLN A 69 -4.31 6.76 -11.92
N ASP A 70 -5.35 5.94 -12.04
CA ASP A 70 -5.33 4.50 -11.74
C ASP A 70 -4.15 3.76 -12.38
N ALA A 71 -3.81 4.08 -13.64
CA ALA A 71 -2.71 3.45 -14.35
C ALA A 71 -1.34 3.74 -13.72
N GLN A 72 -1.13 4.97 -13.21
CA GLN A 72 0.10 5.35 -12.50
C GLN A 72 0.14 4.68 -11.14
N LEU A 73 -0.99 4.69 -10.42
CA LEU A 73 -1.14 4.04 -9.12
C LEU A 73 -0.85 2.54 -9.22
N ALA A 74 -1.45 1.86 -10.19
CA ALA A 74 -1.28 0.43 -10.42
C ALA A 74 0.18 0.07 -10.69
N GLY A 75 0.92 0.91 -11.42
CA GLY A 75 2.36 0.75 -11.62
C GLY A 75 3.15 0.81 -10.31
N ILE A 76 2.91 1.83 -9.49
CA ILE A 76 3.58 2.01 -8.20
C ILE A 76 3.25 0.86 -7.24
N LEU A 77 1.97 0.51 -7.13
CA LEU A 77 1.50 -0.55 -6.23
C LEU A 77 2.03 -1.92 -6.68
N LYS A 78 2.10 -2.17 -8.00
CA LYS A 78 2.67 -3.40 -8.54
C LYS A 78 4.15 -3.51 -8.20
N ASP A 79 4.94 -2.49 -8.49
CA ASP A 79 6.37 -2.48 -8.19
C ASP A 79 6.64 -2.65 -6.68
N PHE A 80 5.86 -1.97 -5.84
CA PHE A 80 5.88 -2.15 -4.39
C PHE A 80 5.54 -3.59 -3.98
N SER A 81 4.50 -4.18 -4.57
CA SER A 81 4.07 -5.55 -4.28
C SER A 81 5.17 -6.57 -4.61
N GLU A 82 5.88 -6.38 -5.72
CA GLU A 82 7.00 -7.22 -6.16
C GLU A 82 8.24 -7.04 -5.27
N GLN A 83 8.61 -5.79 -4.95
CA GLN A 83 9.76 -5.51 -4.08
C GLN A 83 9.57 -6.06 -2.66
N HIS A 84 8.35 -5.95 -2.13
CA HIS A 84 8.06 -6.33 -0.75
C HIS A 84 7.45 -7.73 -0.62
N GLY A 85 7.15 -8.44 -1.71
CA GLY A 85 6.55 -9.77 -1.68
C GLY A 85 5.14 -9.80 -1.07
N VAL A 86 4.43 -8.68 -1.15
CA VAL A 86 3.07 -8.53 -0.64
C VAL A 86 2.08 -8.60 -1.80
N SER A 87 0.86 -9.05 -1.56
CA SER A 87 -0.23 -8.91 -2.52
C SER A 87 -1.04 -7.68 -2.16
N VAL A 88 -1.31 -6.85 -3.17
CA VAL A 88 -2.21 -5.70 -3.08
C VAL A 88 -3.51 -6.08 -3.79
N ALA A 89 -4.62 -6.03 -3.08
CA ALA A 89 -5.96 -6.25 -3.61
C ALA A 89 -6.77 -4.95 -3.43
N ALA A 90 -7.08 -4.27 -4.53
CA ALA A 90 -7.96 -3.11 -4.49
C ALA A 90 -9.40 -3.54 -4.17
N PHE A 91 -10.11 -2.72 -3.39
CA PHE A 91 -11.56 -2.83 -3.31
C PHE A 91 -12.15 -2.14 -4.55
N GLU A 92 -12.82 -2.90 -5.42
CA GLU A 92 -13.66 -2.37 -6.51
C GLU A 92 -14.91 -1.66 -5.97
#